data_AF-A0A1D2AJL2-F1
#
_entry.id   AF-A0A1D2AJL2-F1
#
_cell.length_a   1.000
_cell.length_b   1.000
_cell.length_c   1.000
_cell.angle_alpha   90.00
_cell.angle_beta   90.00
_cell.angle_gamma   90.00
#
_symmetry.space_group_name_H-M   'P 1'
#
loop_
_entity.id
_entity.type
_entity.pdbx_description
1 polymer ?
#
loop_
_entity_poly.entity_id
_entity_poly.type
_entity_poly.pdbx_seq_one_letter_code
_entity_poly.pdbx_strand_id
1 'polypeptide(L)'
;EITQFVVYFTANRTKGYNIDNVLYARYELEPDDPGYPYPMIFSDYNTCAIFRVPHYEKRGKPACQMWAYKGKPVGSCCFFLYDVFCGPSKYAIYEKEKCHREELHDAIIEED
;
A
#
# COMPACT_ATOMS: atom_id res chain seq x y z
N GLU A 1 -3.43 20.36 -10.34
CA GLU A 1 -1.99 20.23 -10.08
C GLU A 1 -1.80 18.84 -9.49
N ILE A 2 -1.13 17.95 -10.22
CA ILE A 2 -0.81 16.60 -9.73
C ILE A 2 0.51 16.74 -8.96
N THR A 3 0.48 16.54 -7.65
CA THR A 3 1.69 16.52 -6.85
C THR A 3 2.26 15.11 -6.87
N GLN A 4 3.32 14.91 -7.66
CA GLN A 4 4.11 13.69 -7.59
C GLN A 4 5.05 13.76 -6.38
N PHE A 5 5.22 12.65 -5.69
CA PHE A 5 6.17 12.52 -4.59
C PHE A 5 6.82 11.13 -4.64
N VAL A 6 8.07 11.06 -4.21
CA VAL A 6 8.81 9.79 -4.12
C VAL A 6 8.66 9.25 -2.70
N VAL A 7 8.39 7.94 -2.60
CA VAL A 7 8.39 7.22 -1.33
C VAL A 7 9.36 6.06 -1.42
N TYR A 8 10.28 5.99 -0.47
CA TYR A 8 11.23 4.89 -0.33
C TYR A 8 10.66 3.85 0.61
N PHE A 9 10.67 2.57 0.19
CA PHE A 9 10.25 1.46 1.02
C PHE A 9 11.44 0.58 1.38
N THR A 10 11.56 0.22 2.66
CA THR A 10 12.51 -0.79 3.15
C THR A 10 11.76 -1.93 3.83
N ALA A 11 12.14 -3.17 3.54
CA ALA A 11 11.58 -4.33 4.22
C ALA A 11 12.36 -4.62 5.50
N ASN A 12 11.66 -5.03 6.56
CA ASN A 12 12.26 -5.44 7.82
C ASN A 12 11.34 -6.45 8.54
N ARG A 13 11.81 -7.00 9.65
CA ARG A 13 11.10 -7.99 10.48
C ARG A 13 10.77 -7.44 11.87
N THR A 14 9.61 -7.79 12.37
CA THR A 14 9.24 -7.54 13.77
C THR A 14 9.81 -8.62 14.69
N LYS A 15 9.92 -8.31 15.99
CA LYS A 15 10.48 -9.22 17.00
C LYS A 15 9.73 -10.56 16.98
N GLY A 16 10.49 -11.66 16.90
CA GLY A 16 9.95 -13.03 16.88
C GLY A 16 9.74 -13.60 15.47
N TYR A 17 9.89 -12.80 14.41
CA TYR A 17 9.83 -13.27 13.03
C TYR A 17 11.23 -13.46 12.46
N ASN A 18 11.41 -14.52 11.68
CA ASN A 18 12.63 -14.81 10.93
C ASN A 18 12.58 -14.34 9.48
N ILE A 19 11.41 -13.86 9.04
CA ILE A 19 11.13 -13.30 7.72
C ILE A 19 10.70 -11.84 7.87
N ASP A 20 11.01 -11.04 6.87
CA ASP A 20 10.56 -9.65 6.83
C ASP A 20 9.04 -9.60 6.62
N ASN A 21 8.36 -8.83 7.46
CA ASN A 21 6.89 -8.79 7.54
C ASN A 21 6.33 -7.37 7.69
N VAL A 22 7.18 -6.35 7.56
CA VAL A 22 6.79 -4.94 7.59
C VAL A 22 7.59 -4.17 6.55
N LEU A 23 6.89 -3.31 5.81
CA LEU A 23 7.53 -2.28 4.99
C LEU A 23 7.60 -0.98 5.79
N TYR A 24 8.70 -0.26 5.72
CA TYR A 24 8.84 1.08 6.27
C TYR A 24 8.92 2.07 5.12
N ALA A 25 7.94 2.97 5.06
CA ALA A 25 7.83 4.03 4.06
C ALA A 25 8.51 5.31 4.57
N ARG A 26 9.34 5.93 3.73
CA ARG A 26 10.01 7.21 4.02
C ARG A 26 9.86 8.17 2.85
N TYR A 27 9.64 9.45 3.14
CA TYR A 27 9.61 10.50 2.13
C TYR A 27 11.01 11.08 1.87
N GLU A 28 11.90 10.99 2.86
CA GLU A 28 13.28 11.45 2.79
C GLU A 28 14.21 10.35 3.36
N LEU A 29 15.45 10.29 2.86
CA LEU A 29 16.45 9.31 3.32
C LEU A 29 17.29 9.86 4.48
N GLU A 30 16.62 10.40 5.50
CA GLU A 30 17.32 10.87 6.70
C GLU A 30 17.73 9.68 7.58
N PRO A 31 18.94 9.68 8.17
CA PRO A 31 19.45 8.54 8.95
C PRO A 31 18.58 8.17 10.16
N ASP A 32 17.92 9.17 10.75
CA ASP A 32 17.17 9.04 11.99
C ASP A 32 15.65 8.90 11.77
N ASP A 33 15.15 8.89 10.52
CA ASP A 33 13.73 8.67 10.25
C ASP A 33 13.38 7.18 10.38
N PRO A 34 12.61 6.77 11.41
CA PRO A 34 12.17 5.37 11.54
C PRO A 34 11.23 4.95 10.39
N GLY A 35 10.66 5.91 9.66
CA GLY A 35 9.66 5.69 8.62
C GLY A 35 8.30 5.28 9.17
N TYR A 36 7.31 5.29 8.30
CA TYR A 36 5.96 4.86 8.60
C TYR A 36 5.82 3.35 8.36
N PRO A 37 5.42 2.56 9.37
CA PRO A 37 5.30 1.11 9.21
C PRO A 37 4.05 0.74 8.43
N TYR A 38 4.19 -0.27 7.58
CA TYR A 38 3.14 -0.96 6.84
C TYR A 38 3.28 -2.47 7.10
N PRO A 39 2.79 -2.97 8.25
CA PRO A 39 2.82 -4.40 8.56
C PRO A 39 2.01 -5.19 7.54
N MET A 40 2.61 -6.23 6.96
CA MET A 40 1.95 -7.07 5.98
C MET A 40 1.02 -8.06 6.69
N ILE A 41 -0.25 -8.07 6.32
CA ILE A 41 -1.24 -9.07 6.75
C ILE A 41 -1.11 -10.31 5.86
N PHE A 42 -1.08 -10.10 4.55
CA PHE A 42 -1.06 -11.18 3.57
C PHE A 42 -0.54 -10.67 2.23
N SER A 43 0.12 -11.54 1.48
CA SER A 43 0.41 -11.37 0.07
C SER A 43 0.40 -12.75 -0.57
N ASP A 44 -0.20 -12.86 -1.75
CA ASP A 44 -0.04 -14.06 -2.59
C ASP A 44 1.16 -13.93 -3.55
N TYR A 45 1.91 -12.83 -3.43
CA TYR A 45 3.05 -12.45 -4.28
C TYR A 45 2.72 -12.41 -5.79
N ASN A 46 1.44 -12.34 -6.15
CA ASN A 46 1.00 -12.51 -7.53
C ASN A 46 -0.11 -11.54 -7.92
N THR A 47 -1.20 -11.48 -7.15
CA THR A 47 -2.39 -10.67 -7.44
C THR A 47 -2.67 -9.59 -6.40
N CYS A 48 -2.24 -9.75 -5.15
CA CYS A 48 -2.50 -8.75 -4.11
C CYS A 48 -1.44 -8.72 -3.00
N ALA A 49 -1.43 -7.60 -2.27
CA ALA A 49 -0.84 -7.49 -0.94
C ALA A 49 -1.78 -6.67 -0.03
N ILE A 50 -1.83 -7.04 1.25
CA ILE A 50 -2.67 -6.39 2.26
C ILE A 50 -1.78 -5.90 3.39
N PHE A 51 -1.89 -4.62 3.70
CA PHE A 51 -1.11 -3.96 4.74
C PHE A 51 -2.02 -3.34 5.79
N ARG A 52 -1.59 -3.38 7.05
CA ARG A 52 -2.08 -2.43 8.05
C ARG A 52 -1.36 -1.11 7.87
N VAL A 53 -2.01 -0.03 8.29
CA VAL A 53 -1.47 1.32 8.20
C VAL A 53 -1.63 2.02 9.56
N PRO A 54 -0.81 1.64 10.57
CA PRO A 54 -1.03 2.03 11.96
C PRO A 54 -1.10 3.54 12.20
N HIS A 55 -0.34 4.33 11.44
CA HIS A 55 -0.31 5.79 11.56
C HIS A 55 -1.61 6.49 11.09
N TYR A 56 -2.52 5.76 10.43
CA TYR A 56 -3.87 6.23 10.10
C TYR A 56 -4.97 5.60 10.97
N GLU A 57 -4.63 4.74 11.94
CA GLU A 57 -5.60 4.19 12.88
C GLU A 57 -6.23 5.30 13.73
N LYS A 58 -7.56 5.31 13.85
CA LYS A 58 -8.30 6.33 14.61
C LYS A 58 -9.24 5.68 15.60
N ARG A 59 -9.16 6.09 16.87
CA ARG A 59 -10.05 5.61 17.96
C ARG A 59 -10.13 4.07 18.02
N GLY A 60 -9.00 3.39 17.84
CA GLY A 60 -8.90 1.93 17.87
C GLY A 60 -9.47 1.22 16.63
N LYS A 61 -9.87 1.95 15.58
CA LYS A 61 -10.29 1.34 14.31
C LYS A 61 -9.05 1.06 13.44
N PRO A 62 -8.89 -0.18 12.93
CA PRO A 62 -7.79 -0.51 12.05
C PRO A 62 -7.88 0.32 10.77
N ALA A 63 -6.72 0.75 10.27
CA ALA A 63 -6.57 1.30 8.94
C ALA A 63 -5.75 0.29 8.12
N CYS A 64 -6.18 0.05 6.88
CA CYS A 64 -5.54 -0.90 5.99
C CYS A 64 -5.53 -0.39 4.57
N GLN A 65 -4.68 -1.02 3.77
CA GLN A 65 -4.69 -0.90 2.32
C GLN A 65 -4.59 -2.28 1.69
N MET A 66 -5.32 -2.48 0.60
CA MET A 66 -5.15 -3.63 -0.29
C MET A 66 -4.60 -3.11 -1.61
N TRP A 67 -3.45 -3.63 -2.00
CA TRP A 67 -2.76 -3.28 -3.22
C TRP A 67 -2.96 -4.41 -4.22
N ALA A 68 -3.19 -4.05 -5.48
CA ALA A 68 -3.42 -5.00 -6.56
C ALA A 68 -2.31 -4.87 -7.61
N TYR A 69 -1.90 -5.99 -8.20
CA TYR A 69 -0.95 -5.96 -9.31
C TYR A 69 -1.65 -5.51 -10.60
N LYS A 70 -1.02 -4.57 -11.33
CA LYS A 70 -1.56 -4.04 -12.59
C LYS A 70 -1.84 -5.17 -13.57
N GLY A 71 -3.05 -5.17 -14.15
CA GLY A 71 -3.49 -6.16 -15.13
C GLY A 71 -3.88 -7.53 -14.56
N LYS A 72 -3.87 -7.72 -13.23
CA LYS A 72 -4.31 -8.98 -12.60
C LYS A 72 -5.54 -8.76 -11.72
N PRO A 73 -6.60 -9.59 -11.86
CA PRO A 73 -7.74 -9.51 -10.96
C PRO A 73 -7.33 -9.98 -9.56
N VAL A 74 -7.80 -9.27 -8.54
CA VAL A 74 -7.58 -9.65 -7.13
C VAL A 74 -8.36 -10.92 -6.82
N GLY A 75 -7.68 -11.92 -6.25
CA GLY A 75 -8.29 -13.20 -5.88
C GLY A 75 -9.24 -13.12 -4.67
N SER A 76 -10.14 -14.09 -4.55
CA SER A 76 -11.10 -14.17 -3.44
C SER A 76 -10.44 -14.28 -2.06
N CYS A 77 -9.28 -14.92 -1.96
CA CYS A 77 -8.51 -15.00 -0.70
C CYS A 77 -8.12 -13.62 -0.18
N CYS A 78 -7.72 -12.70 -1.06
CA CYS A 78 -7.35 -11.34 -0.68
C CYS A 78 -8.56 -10.57 -0.14
N PHE A 79 -9.69 -10.63 -0.84
CA PHE A 79 -10.93 -10.02 -0.37
C PHE A 79 -11.36 -10.57 0.98
N PHE A 80 -11.36 -11.90 1.14
CA PHE A 80 -11.73 -12.52 2.40
C PHE A 80 -10.85 -12.04 3.57
N LEU A 81 -9.52 -12.07 3.40
CA LEU A 81 -8.60 -11.62 4.44
C LEU A 81 -8.73 -10.11 4.70
N TYR A 82 -8.92 -9.30 3.66
CA TYR A 82 -9.15 -7.87 3.82
C TYR A 82 -10.40 -7.61 4.66
N ASP A 83 -11.49 -8.32 4.41
CA ASP A 83 -12.75 -8.18 5.12
C ASP A 83 -12.63 -8.56 6.60
N VAL A 84 -11.89 -9.64 6.88
CA VAL A 84 -11.65 -10.11 8.24
C VAL A 84 -10.78 -9.16 9.04
N PHE A 85 -9.70 -8.63 8.45
CA PHE A 85 -8.69 -7.86 9.20
C PHE A 85 -8.90 -6.34 9.18
N CYS A 86 -9.60 -5.80 8.18
CA CYS A 86 -9.63 -4.35 7.91
C CYS A 86 -11.01 -3.71 8.09
N GLY A 87 -12.01 -4.51 8.46
CA GLY A 87 -13.33 -4.04 8.83
C GLY A 87 -14.23 -3.68 7.64
N PRO A 88 -15.45 -3.20 7.91
CA PRO A 88 -16.50 -3.09 6.89
C PRO A 88 -16.41 -1.81 6.05
N SER A 89 -15.76 -0.75 6.53
CA SER A 89 -15.66 0.53 5.81
C SER A 89 -14.52 0.48 4.80
N LYS A 90 -14.86 0.51 3.50
CA LYS A 90 -13.90 0.38 2.40
C LYS A 90 -14.13 1.48 1.38
N TYR A 91 -13.05 1.96 0.79
CA TYR A 91 -13.06 2.97 -0.27
C TYR A 91 -12.18 2.48 -1.41
N ALA A 92 -12.68 2.57 -2.64
CA ALA A 92 -11.87 2.30 -3.83
C ALA A 92 -11.01 3.54 -4.14
N ILE A 93 -9.69 3.38 -4.07
CA ILE A 93 -8.73 4.45 -4.43
C ILE A 93 -8.42 4.40 -5.92
N TYR A 94 -8.14 3.20 -6.45
CA TYR A 94 -7.84 3.01 -7.86
C TYR A 94 -9.14 2.86 -8.69
N GLU A 95 -9.29 3.70 -9.70
CA GLU A 95 -10.36 3.60 -10.70
C GLU A 95 -9.74 3.63 -12.09
N LYS A 96 -9.84 2.50 -12.82
CA LYS A 96 -9.10 2.24 -14.07
C LYS A 96 -9.11 3.42 -15.04
N GLU A 97 -10.29 3.97 -15.35
CA GLU A 97 -10.42 5.04 -16.35
C GLU A 97 -9.88 6.38 -15.87
N LYS A 98 -9.96 6.67 -14.56
CA LYS A 98 -9.38 7.90 -13.99
C LYS A 98 -7.86 7.79 -13.95
N CYS A 99 -7.35 6.69 -13.41
CA CYS A 99 -5.92 6.47 -13.29
C CYS A 99 -5.24 6.32 -14.66
N HIS A 100 -5.90 5.74 -15.66
CA HIS A 100 -5.32 5.67 -17.01
C HIS A 100 -5.15 7.05 -17.65
N ARG A 101 -6.11 7.97 -17.43
CA ARG A 101 -5.98 9.35 -17.89
C ARG A 101 -4.86 10.11 -17.18
N GLU A 102 -4.69 9.86 -15.88
CA GLU A 102 -3.58 10.44 -15.09
C GLU A 102 -2.22 9.90 -15.57
N GLU A 103 -2.08 8.59 -15.77
CA GLU A 103 -0.86 7.98 -16.31
C GLU A 103 -0.48 8.55 -17.69
N LEU A 104 -1.48 8.74 -18.58
CA LEU A 104 -1.27 9.34 -19.89
C LEU A 104 -0.84 10.82 -19.80
N HIS A 105 -1.42 11.57 -18.86
CA HIS A 105 -1.07 12.97 -18.67
C HIS A 105 0.38 13.14 -18.17
N ASP A 106 0.78 12.31 -17.21
CA ASP A 106 2.14 12.32 -16.66
C ASP A 106 3.19 11.96 -17.72
N ALA A 107 2.92 10.95 -18.55
CA ALA A 107 3.83 10.56 -19.64
C ALA A 107 4.04 11.69 -20.67
N ILE A 108 3.01 12.48 -20.97
CA ILE A 108 3.12 13.63 -21.88
C ILE A 108 3.98 14.74 -21.25
N ILE A 109 3.84 14.98 -19.95
CA ILE A 109 4.62 16.01 -19.25
C ILE A 109 6.11 15.64 -19.15
N GLU A 110 6.45 14.35 -19.00
CA GLU A 110 7.84 13.90 -18.93
C GLU A 110 8.59 13.97 -20.27
N GLU A 111 7.87 14.07 -21.40
CA GLU A 111 8.46 14.15 -22.75
C GLU A 111 8.71 15.59 -23.25
N ASP A 112 8.14 16.61 -22.59
CA ASP A 112 8.31 18.05 -22.90
C ASP A 112 9.39 18.73 -22.02
#